data_AF-A0A3Q2WMK5-F1
#
_entry.id   AF-A0A3Q2WMK5-F1
#
_cell.length_a   1.000
_cell.length_b   1.000
_cell.length_c   1.000
_cell.angle_alpha   90.00
_cell.angle_beta   90.00
_cell.angle_gamma   90.00
#
_symmetry.space_group_name_H-M   'P 1'
#
loop_
_entity.id
_entity.type
_entity.pdbx_description
1 polymer ?
#
loop_
_entity_poly.entity_id
_entity_poly.type
_entity_poly.pdbx_seq_one_letter_code
_entity_poly.pdbx_strand_id
1 'polypeptide(L)'
;MAFRCLGKREVLGQDVCIYFSSSGEFDVVGSLQPILAAPGDDVILPCRVEPKFNVAGLTVEWSRPDRRPDPNDRLSRVDYVHLYRDAREVPDMKIPSYVGRTALFTDGLREGNISLRITNVTQEDEGRYRCFIPKLKSQTQSSIVHLILAVLLCFLLHTVVAHLQVPLQPTSALTPPYMQ
;
A
#
# COMPACT_ATOMS: atom_id res chain seq x y z
N MET A 1 -16.36 25.77 7.07
CA MET A 1 -15.65 26.73 6.20
C MET A 1 -14.81 27.59 7.14
N ALA A 2 -13.48 27.47 7.11
CA ALA A 2 -12.61 28.19 8.04
C ALA A 2 -11.75 29.17 7.24
N PHE A 3 -11.84 30.46 7.58
CA PHE A 3 -11.04 31.52 6.99
C PHE A 3 -9.86 31.81 7.93
N ARG A 4 -8.63 31.88 7.41
CA ARG A 4 -7.45 32.34 8.17
C ARG A 4 -6.84 33.56 7.49
N CYS A 5 -6.63 34.63 8.24
CA CYS A 5 -5.85 35.79 7.79
C CYS A 5 -4.36 35.46 7.85
N LEU A 6 -3.64 35.55 6.72
CA LEU A 6 -2.21 35.25 6.62
C LEU A 6 -1.34 36.48 6.28
N GLY A 7 -1.92 37.67 6.13
CA GLY A 7 -1.14 38.89 5.98
C GLY A 7 -2.02 40.13 5.80
N LYS A 8 -1.60 41.24 6.41
CA LYS A 8 -2.09 42.58 6.10
C LYS A 8 -1.23 43.14 4.96
N ARG A 9 -1.83 43.60 3.87
CA ARG A 9 -1.14 44.46 2.89
C ARG A 9 -1.88 45.80 2.85
N GLU A 10 -1.15 46.86 3.11
CA GLU A 10 -1.63 48.24 2.98
C GLU A 10 -1.81 48.56 1.49
N VAL A 11 -3.06 48.73 1.06
CA VAL A 11 -3.41 49.32 -0.24
C VAL A 11 -4.50 50.34 0.05
N LEU A 12 -4.21 51.62 -0.15
CA LEU A 12 -5.16 52.75 0.02
C LEU A 12 -5.70 52.97 1.44
N GLY A 13 -4.89 52.73 2.49
CA GLY A 13 -5.24 53.11 3.86
C GLY A 13 -6.41 52.34 4.50
N GLN A 14 -6.74 51.16 3.96
CA GLN A 14 -7.71 50.23 4.56
C GLN A 14 -7.04 48.87 4.86
N ASP A 15 -7.33 48.31 6.04
CA ASP A 15 -6.91 46.96 6.45
C ASP A 15 -7.67 45.93 5.59
N VAL A 16 -7.10 45.54 4.44
CA VAL A 16 -7.68 44.49 3.57
C VAL A 16 -7.23 43.12 4.08
N CYS A 17 -8.17 42.37 4.65
CA CYS A 17 -7.97 40.94 4.93
C CYS A 17 -8.06 40.17 3.61
N ILE A 18 -6.93 39.62 3.15
CA ILE A 18 -6.94 38.71 2.00
C ILE A 18 -7.49 37.36 2.48
N TYR A 19 -8.75 37.08 2.14
CA TYR A 19 -9.38 35.79 2.36
C TYR A 19 -8.91 34.82 1.27
N PHE A 20 -7.96 33.93 1.59
CA PHE A 20 -7.74 32.75 0.75
C PHE A 20 -8.83 31.73 1.06
N SER A 21 -9.63 31.40 0.04
CA SER A 21 -10.45 30.20 0.06
C SER A 21 -9.52 28.99 0.00
N SER A 22 -9.12 28.43 1.14
CA SER A 22 -8.49 27.11 1.14
C SER A 22 -9.59 26.08 0.85
N SER A 23 -9.91 25.83 -0.40
CA SER A 23 -10.29 24.47 -0.76
C SER A 23 -9.05 23.65 -0.43
N GLY A 24 -9.04 22.95 0.70
CA GLY A 24 -7.89 22.13 1.09
C GLY A 24 -7.51 21.25 -0.10
N GLU A 25 -6.33 21.49 -0.65
CA GLU A 25 -5.77 20.67 -1.72
C GLU A 25 -5.37 19.37 -1.03
N PHE A 26 -6.18 18.34 -1.23
CA PHE A 26 -5.84 16.98 -0.81
C PHE A 26 -5.06 16.33 -1.95
N ASP A 27 -4.17 15.40 -1.67
CA ASP A 27 -3.47 14.60 -2.67
C ASP A 27 -3.32 13.16 -2.19
N VAL A 28 -3.49 12.21 -3.11
CA VAL A 28 -3.17 10.81 -2.88
C VAL A 28 -1.69 10.60 -3.12
N VAL A 29 -0.98 10.20 -2.06
CA VAL A 29 0.47 10.01 -2.04
C VAL A 29 0.78 8.54 -1.76
N GLY A 30 1.40 7.87 -2.72
CA GLY A 30 1.95 6.52 -2.60
C GLY A 30 3.45 6.54 -2.28
N SER A 31 4.05 5.36 -2.08
CA SER A 31 5.52 5.27 -1.94
C SER A 31 6.23 5.59 -3.25
N LEU A 32 7.25 6.44 -3.16
CA LEU A 32 8.19 6.71 -4.26
C LEU A 32 9.21 5.58 -4.46
N GLN A 33 9.45 4.79 -3.41
CA GLN A 33 10.39 3.67 -3.43
C GLN A 33 9.63 2.36 -3.69
N PRO A 34 10.21 1.43 -4.45
CA PRO A 34 9.63 0.09 -4.61
C PRO A 34 9.58 -0.65 -3.28
N ILE A 35 8.51 -1.42 -3.09
CA ILE A 35 8.38 -2.37 -1.99
C ILE A 35 9.04 -3.67 -2.45
N LEU A 36 10.02 -4.14 -1.68
CA LEU A 36 10.70 -5.41 -1.92
C LEU A 36 10.09 -6.49 -1.04
N ALA A 37 9.82 -7.66 -1.61
CA ALA A 37 9.32 -8.81 -0.85
C ALA A 37 9.83 -10.13 -1.43
N ALA A 38 9.82 -11.19 -0.63
CA ALA A 38 10.01 -12.56 -1.09
C ALA A 38 8.65 -13.21 -1.40
N PRO A 39 8.59 -14.20 -2.32
CA PRO A 39 7.40 -15.02 -2.47
C PRO A 39 7.00 -15.66 -1.13
N GLY A 40 5.71 -15.59 -0.78
CA GLY A 40 5.17 -16.06 0.49
C GLY A 40 5.00 -14.97 1.55
N ASP A 41 5.64 -13.80 1.39
CA ASP A 41 5.52 -12.70 2.35
C ASP A 41 4.12 -12.07 2.36
N ASP A 42 3.79 -11.43 3.48
CA ASP A 42 2.70 -10.46 3.57
C ASP A 42 3.28 -9.06 3.42
N VAL A 43 2.76 -8.28 2.47
CA VAL A 43 3.29 -6.96 2.12
C VAL A 43 2.26 -5.86 2.36
N ILE A 44 2.76 -4.65 2.61
CA ILE A 44 1.95 -3.44 2.66
C ILE A 44 2.38 -2.53 1.51
N LEU A 45 1.43 -2.17 0.66
CA LEU A 45 1.58 -1.14 -0.36
C LEU A 45 1.10 0.20 0.24
N PRO A 46 2.00 1.09 0.64
CA PRO A 46 1.63 2.32 1.32
C PRO A 46 0.98 3.32 0.37
N CYS A 47 -0.18 3.83 0.77
CA CYS A 47 -0.82 4.96 0.10
C CYS A 47 -1.69 5.71 1.10
N ARG A 48 -1.69 7.04 1.03
CA ARG A 48 -2.39 7.91 1.99
C ARG A 48 -2.84 9.21 1.34
N VAL A 49 -3.75 9.91 1.99
CA VAL A 49 -4.11 11.27 1.61
C VAL A 49 -3.35 12.30 2.44
N GLU A 50 -2.82 13.33 1.79
CA GLU A 50 -2.21 14.49 2.42
C GLU A 50 -2.95 15.79 2.05
N PRO A 51 -3.25 16.69 3.00
CA PRO A 51 -3.18 16.47 4.44
C PRO A 51 -4.16 15.38 4.90
N LYS A 52 -3.89 14.78 6.08
CA LYS A 52 -4.73 13.72 6.66
C LYS A 52 -6.18 14.19 6.79
N PHE A 53 -7.12 13.39 6.28
CA PHE A 53 -8.55 13.60 6.53
C PHE A 53 -9.31 12.27 6.46
N ASN A 54 -10.54 12.27 6.99
CA ASN A 54 -11.36 11.08 7.05
C ASN A 54 -11.89 10.69 5.66
N VAL A 55 -11.40 9.57 5.14
CA VAL A 55 -11.83 8.99 3.85
C VAL A 55 -12.73 7.76 4.02
N ALA A 56 -13.15 7.41 5.23
CA ALA A 56 -13.94 6.20 5.50
C ALA A 56 -15.31 6.19 4.78
N GLY A 57 -15.84 7.36 4.43
CA GLY A 57 -17.06 7.49 3.63
C GLY A 57 -16.85 7.51 2.11
N LEU A 58 -15.60 7.41 1.64
CA LEU A 58 -15.26 7.49 0.22
C LEU A 58 -14.97 6.11 -0.38
N THR A 59 -15.10 6.00 -1.70
CA THR A 59 -14.62 4.84 -2.45
C THR A 59 -13.09 4.85 -2.50
N VAL A 60 -12.48 3.72 -2.17
CA VAL A 60 -11.03 3.48 -2.32
C VAL A 60 -10.84 2.32 -3.28
N GLU A 61 -10.09 2.58 -4.34
CA GLU A 61 -9.82 1.61 -5.40
C GLU A 61 -8.32 1.28 -5.41
N TRP A 62 -8.01 -0.01 -5.44
CA TRP A 62 -6.70 -0.51 -5.82
C TRP A 62 -6.83 -1.33 -7.10
N SER A 63 -6.05 -1.00 -8.12
CA SER A 63 -6.05 -1.67 -9.42
C SER A 63 -4.64 -1.83 -9.98
N ARG A 64 -4.48 -2.63 -11.03
CA ARG A 64 -3.23 -2.74 -11.78
C ARG A 64 -3.36 -1.89 -13.05
N PRO A 65 -2.60 -0.79 -13.22
CA PRO A 65 -2.77 0.10 -14.37
C PRO A 65 -2.42 -0.56 -15.70
N ASP A 66 -1.60 -1.62 -15.68
CA ASP A 66 -1.11 -2.30 -16.87
C ASP A 66 -2.00 -3.49 -17.29
N ARG A 67 -2.96 -3.90 -16.44
CA ARG A 67 -3.87 -5.00 -16.72
C ARG A 67 -5.09 -4.47 -17.47
N ARG A 68 -5.32 -5.00 -18.67
CA ARG A 68 -6.54 -4.71 -19.43
C ARG A 68 -7.68 -5.57 -18.88
N PRO A 69 -8.88 -4.99 -18.63
CA PRO A 69 -10.07 -5.77 -18.31
C PRO A 69 -10.38 -6.78 -19.43
N ASP A 70 -11.02 -7.89 -19.09
CA ASP A 70 -11.49 -8.85 -20.10
C ASP A 70 -12.49 -8.14 -21.02
N PRO A 71 -12.23 -8.02 -22.34
CA PRO A 71 -13.12 -7.36 -23.27
C PRO A 71 -14.49 -8.05 -23.41
N ASN A 72 -14.60 -9.32 -23.02
CA ASN A 72 -15.84 -10.09 -23.05
C ASN A 72 -16.66 -9.94 -21.76
N ASP A 73 -16.05 -9.48 -20.66
CA ASP A 73 -16.77 -9.12 -19.45
C ASP A 73 -17.34 -7.70 -19.56
N ARG A 74 -18.56 -7.63 -20.10
CA ARG A 74 -19.29 -6.36 -20.26
C ARG A 74 -19.68 -5.71 -18.94
N LEU A 75 -19.61 -6.43 -17.82
CA LEU A 75 -19.97 -5.95 -16.49
C LEU A 75 -18.75 -5.36 -15.76
N SER A 76 -17.54 -5.86 -16.03
CA SER A 76 -16.31 -5.35 -15.44
C SER A 76 -15.55 -4.39 -16.38
N ARG A 77 -15.74 -3.08 -16.18
CA ARG A 77 -14.90 -2.06 -16.85
C ARG A 77 -13.51 -1.92 -16.25
N VAL A 78 -13.34 -2.38 -15.00
CA VAL A 78 -12.10 -2.30 -14.22
C VAL A 78 -12.06 -3.51 -13.29
N ASP A 79 -10.97 -4.25 -13.37
CA ASP A 79 -10.68 -5.35 -12.46
C ASP A 79 -9.90 -4.85 -11.24
N TYR A 80 -10.49 -4.98 -10.05
CA TYR A 80 -9.91 -4.44 -8.82
C TYR A 80 -8.99 -5.45 -8.13
N VAL A 81 -7.83 -4.99 -7.66
CA VAL A 81 -7.02 -5.70 -6.66
C VAL A 81 -7.74 -5.64 -5.31
N HIS A 82 -8.33 -4.49 -5.00
CA HIS A 82 -9.18 -4.29 -3.83
C HIS A 82 -10.17 -3.15 -4.10
N LEU A 83 -11.40 -3.31 -3.61
CA LEU A 83 -12.44 -2.29 -3.71
C LEU A 83 -13.11 -2.10 -2.36
N TYR A 84 -13.08 -0.86 -1.87
CA TYR A 84 -13.85 -0.42 -0.71
C TYR A 84 -14.85 0.63 -1.15
N ARG A 85 -16.13 0.40 -0.86
CA ARG A 85 -17.24 1.26 -1.26
C ARG A 85 -18.40 1.10 -0.30
N ASP A 86 -19.15 2.17 -0.06
CA ASP A 86 -20.32 2.16 0.84
C ASP A 86 -19.97 1.60 2.24
N ALA A 87 -18.81 2.04 2.74
CA ALA A 87 -18.22 1.69 4.02
C ALA A 87 -17.82 0.20 4.23
N ARG A 88 -17.70 -0.59 3.15
CA ARG A 88 -17.34 -2.01 3.20
C ARG A 88 -16.47 -2.45 2.03
N GLU A 89 -15.82 -3.60 2.18
CA GLU A 89 -15.18 -4.28 1.04
C GLU A 89 -16.23 -4.83 0.07
N VAL A 90 -15.91 -4.79 -1.22
CA VAL A 90 -16.73 -5.36 -2.31
C VAL A 90 -15.94 -6.49 -2.99
N PRO A 91 -16.10 -7.75 -2.56
CA PRO A 91 -15.31 -8.87 -3.07
C PRO A 91 -15.66 -9.28 -4.51
N ASP A 92 -16.92 -9.14 -4.92
CA ASP A 92 -17.44 -9.65 -6.20
C ASP A 92 -16.83 -8.96 -7.44
N MET A 93 -16.22 -7.79 -7.27
CA MET A 93 -15.56 -7.04 -8.34
C MET A 93 -14.03 -7.17 -8.31
N LYS A 94 -13.49 -7.97 -7.39
CA LYS A 94 -12.05 -8.20 -7.31
C LYS A 94 -11.63 -9.24 -8.33
N ILE A 95 -10.38 -9.11 -8.79
CA ILE A 95 -9.72 -10.20 -9.52
C ILE A 95 -9.72 -11.44 -8.62
N PRO A 96 -10.11 -12.62 -9.14
CA PRO A 96 -10.25 -13.83 -8.32
C PRO A 96 -9.02 -14.16 -7.47
N SER A 97 -7.82 -13.96 -7.99
CA SER A 97 -6.56 -14.24 -7.28
C SER A 97 -6.27 -13.31 -6.09
N TYR A 98 -7.00 -12.20 -5.93
CA TYR A 98 -6.87 -11.27 -4.79
C TYR A 98 -8.00 -11.40 -3.76
N VAL A 99 -9.05 -12.17 -4.05
CA VAL A 99 -10.14 -12.43 -3.10
C VAL A 99 -9.57 -13.15 -1.87
N GLY A 100 -9.91 -12.66 -0.67
CA GLY A 100 -9.38 -13.18 0.60
C GLY A 100 -7.91 -12.87 0.90
N ARG A 101 -7.14 -12.34 -0.05
CA ARG A 101 -5.71 -12.02 0.13
C ARG A 101 -5.42 -10.54 0.37
N THR A 102 -6.38 -9.65 0.10
CA THR A 102 -6.15 -8.20 0.17
C THR A 102 -7.07 -7.51 1.17
N ALA A 103 -6.54 -6.55 1.92
CA ALA A 103 -7.30 -5.80 2.93
C ALA A 103 -6.78 -4.36 3.10
N LEU A 104 -7.68 -3.43 3.36
CA LEU A 104 -7.33 -2.08 3.85
C LEU A 104 -7.22 -2.06 5.38
N PHE A 105 -6.50 -1.09 5.92
CA PHE A 105 -6.50 -0.75 7.34
C PHE A 105 -7.72 0.12 7.66
N THR A 106 -8.87 -0.50 7.91
CA THR A 106 -10.17 0.20 8.07
C THR A 106 -10.14 1.29 9.14
N ASP A 107 -9.44 1.07 10.25
CA ASP A 107 -9.30 2.07 11.32
C ASP A 107 -8.45 3.27 10.87
N GLY A 108 -7.51 3.04 9.96
CA GLY A 108 -6.64 4.07 9.37
C GLY A 108 -7.35 4.99 8.37
N LEU A 109 -8.52 4.59 7.84
CA LEU A 109 -9.29 5.41 6.89
C LEU A 109 -9.71 6.76 7.49
N ARG A 110 -9.91 6.82 8.81
CA ARG A 110 -10.25 8.09 9.51
C ARG A 110 -9.12 9.11 9.47
N GLU A 111 -7.89 8.65 9.26
CA GLU A 111 -6.69 9.47 9.13
C GLU A 111 -6.19 9.59 7.68
N GLY A 112 -6.94 9.07 6.72
CA GLY A 112 -6.55 9.10 5.30
C GLY A 112 -5.57 8.00 4.89
N ASN A 113 -5.34 6.98 5.73
CA ASN A 113 -4.53 5.82 5.37
C ASN A 113 -5.34 4.87 4.49
N ILE A 114 -4.95 4.73 3.23
CA ILE A 114 -5.56 3.83 2.25
C ILE A 114 -4.58 2.73 1.80
N SER A 115 -3.58 2.44 2.63
CA SER A 115 -2.57 1.41 2.34
C SER A 115 -3.22 0.04 2.21
N LEU A 116 -2.71 -0.76 1.29
CA LEU A 116 -3.22 -2.09 1.00
C LEU A 116 -2.29 -3.15 1.55
N ARG A 117 -2.82 -4.09 2.32
CA ARG A 117 -2.12 -5.34 2.62
C ARG A 117 -2.43 -6.38 1.56
N ILE A 118 -1.42 -7.09 1.08
CA ILE A 118 -1.55 -8.29 0.24
C ILE A 118 -0.84 -9.43 0.96
N THR A 119 -1.53 -10.54 1.19
CA THR A 119 -0.98 -11.69 1.91
C THR A 119 -0.49 -12.80 0.97
N ASN A 120 0.54 -13.51 1.39
CA ASN A 120 1.13 -14.64 0.66
C ASN A 120 1.44 -14.26 -0.80
N VAL A 121 2.32 -13.27 -1.01
CA VAL A 121 2.63 -12.75 -2.36
C VAL A 121 3.29 -13.80 -3.26
N THR A 122 2.97 -13.73 -4.55
CA THR A 122 3.44 -14.67 -5.58
C THR A 122 4.09 -13.92 -6.73
N GLN A 123 4.83 -14.60 -7.61
CA GLN A 123 5.49 -13.95 -8.75
C GLN A 123 4.52 -13.15 -9.64
N GLU A 124 3.26 -13.55 -9.72
CA GLU A 124 2.22 -12.85 -10.49
C GLU A 124 1.82 -11.50 -9.88
N ASP A 125 2.07 -11.30 -8.59
CA ASP A 125 1.81 -10.06 -7.87
C ASP A 125 2.86 -8.98 -8.13
N GLU A 126 4.03 -9.33 -8.67
CA GLU A 126 5.07 -8.35 -9.01
C GLU A 126 4.55 -7.34 -10.05
N GLY A 127 4.75 -6.04 -9.78
CA GLY A 127 4.49 -4.98 -10.73
C GLY A 127 3.87 -3.72 -10.11
N ARG A 128 3.14 -2.96 -10.94
CA ARG A 128 2.56 -1.67 -10.56
C ARG A 128 1.15 -1.82 -10.00
N TYR A 129 0.87 -1.00 -9.00
CA TYR A 129 -0.42 -0.89 -8.34
C TYR A 129 -0.82 0.57 -8.28
N ARG A 130 -2.08 0.87 -8.58
CA ARG A 130 -2.67 2.20 -8.50
C ARG A 130 -3.63 2.26 -7.32
N CYS A 131 -3.36 3.15 -6.38
CA CYS A 131 -4.37 3.59 -5.39
C CYS A 131 -5.11 4.81 -5.94
N PHE A 132 -6.44 4.84 -5.83
CA PHE A 132 -7.28 5.90 -6.38
C PHE A 132 -8.51 6.17 -5.51
N ILE A 133 -8.84 7.46 -5.33
CA ILE A 133 -10.07 7.92 -4.68
C ILE A 133 -10.87 8.78 -5.68
N PRO A 134 -11.86 8.21 -6.38
CA PRO A 134 -12.56 8.90 -7.48
C PRO A 134 -13.24 10.21 -7.10
N LYS A 135 -13.76 10.29 -5.87
CA LYS A 135 -14.52 11.45 -5.36
C LYS A 135 -13.68 12.38 -4.48
N LEU A 136 -12.35 12.24 -4.50
CA LEU A 136 -11.47 13.15 -3.78
C LEU A 136 -11.45 14.51 -4.47
N LYS A 137 -11.68 15.60 -3.73
CA LYS A 137 -11.57 16.96 -4.28
C LYS A 137 -10.09 17.37 -4.31
N SER A 138 -9.39 16.94 -5.36
CA SER A 138 -7.94 16.98 -5.50
C SER A 138 -7.54 17.00 -6.97
N GLN A 139 -6.38 17.57 -7.30
CA GLN A 139 -5.74 17.38 -8.60
C GLN A 139 -5.09 15.99 -8.71
N THR A 140 -4.52 15.48 -7.61
CA THR A 140 -3.87 14.18 -7.53
C THR A 140 -4.74 13.16 -6.79
N GLN A 141 -5.70 12.58 -7.50
CA GLN A 141 -6.61 11.59 -6.90
C GLN A 141 -6.02 10.17 -6.82
N SER A 142 -4.85 9.92 -7.42
CA SER A 142 -4.23 8.59 -7.47
C SER A 142 -2.71 8.64 -7.40
N SER A 143 -2.10 7.55 -6.92
CA SER A 143 -0.65 7.33 -6.97
C SER A 143 -0.32 5.91 -7.44
N ILE A 144 0.93 5.69 -7.86
CA ILE A 144 1.45 4.39 -8.28
C ILE A 144 2.44 3.87 -7.24
N VAL A 145 2.28 2.63 -6.83
CA VAL A 145 3.21 1.90 -5.95
C VAL A 145 3.75 0.69 -6.72
N HIS A 146 5.03 0.41 -6.56
CA HIS A 146 5.71 -0.71 -7.22
C HIS A 146 6.01 -1.81 -6.19
N LEU A 147 5.63 -3.04 -6.50
CA LEU A 147 6.04 -4.25 -5.78
C LEU A 147 7.03 -5.02 -6.63
N ILE A 148 8.21 -5.33 -6.09
CA ILE A 148 9.26 -6.11 -6.73
C ILE A 148 9.53 -7.35 -5.90
N LEU A 149 9.54 -8.53 -6.52
CA LEU A 149 9.86 -9.77 -5.82
C LEU A 149 11.33 -10.12 -5.97
N ALA A 150 12.02 -10.21 -4.84
CA ALA A 150 13.46 -10.41 -4.75
C ALA A 150 13.82 -11.91 -4.81
N VAL A 151 13.44 -12.56 -5.91
CA VAL A 151 13.57 -14.01 -6.07
C VAL A 151 15.04 -14.47 -6.09
N LEU A 152 15.90 -13.74 -6.80
CA LEU A 152 17.34 -14.05 -6.87
C LEU A 152 18.05 -13.88 -5.51
N LEU A 153 17.68 -12.88 -4.72
CA LEU A 153 18.25 -12.69 -3.38
C LEU A 153 17.82 -13.81 -2.43
N CYS A 154 16.57 -14.28 -2.54
CA CYS A 154 16.09 -15.41 -1.77
C CYS A 154 16.81 -16.71 -2.15
N PHE A 155 16.99 -16.98 -3.45
CA PHE A 155 17.76 -18.15 -3.91
C PHE A 155 19.22 -18.10 -3.46
N LEU A 156 19.88 -16.94 -3.54
CA LEU A 156 21.26 -16.76 -3.08
C LEU A 156 21.38 -16.89 -1.56
N LEU A 157 20.43 -16.38 -0.79
CA LEU A 157 20.40 -16.59 0.66
C LEU A 157 20.22 -18.07 1.00
N HIS A 158 19.30 -18.77 0.33
CA HIS A 158 19.11 -20.22 0.55
C HIS A 158 20.37 -21.02 0.23
N THR A 159 21.06 -20.73 -0.88
CA THR A 159 22.32 -21.42 -1.21
C THR A 159 23.43 -21.08 -0.22
N VAL A 160 23.59 -19.81 0.16
CA VAL A 160 24.60 -19.38 1.16
C VAL A 160 24.34 -20.03 2.52
N VAL A 161 23.09 -20.09 2.99
CA VAL A 161 22.73 -20.77 4.25
C VAL A 161 22.96 -22.28 4.16
N ALA A 162 22.62 -22.92 3.04
CA ALA A 162 22.92 -24.34 2.82
C ALA A 162 24.44 -24.62 2.82
N HIS A 163 25.25 -23.69 2.30
CA HIS A 163 26.71 -23.76 2.36
C HIS A 163 27.29 -23.46 3.76
N LEU A 164 26.57 -22.76 4.62
CA LEU A 164 26.97 -22.42 6.00
C LEU A 164 26.60 -23.49 7.04
N GLN A 165 25.93 -24.58 6.65
CA GLN A 165 25.66 -25.72 7.52
C GLN A 165 26.97 -26.51 7.77
N VAL A 166 27.85 -25.96 8.62
CA VAL A 166 28.96 -26.72 9.19
C VAL A 166 28.35 -27.86 10.01
N PRO A 167 28.68 -29.14 9.74
CA PRO A 167 28.19 -30.22 10.58
C PRO A 167 28.78 -30.03 11.98
N LEU A 168 27.93 -29.73 12.96
CA LEU A 168 28.30 -29.88 14.37
C LEU A 168 28.60 -31.36 14.58
N GLN A 169 29.89 -31.73 14.59
CA GLN A 169 30.33 -33.06 15.00
C GLN A 169 29.78 -33.31 16.41
N PRO A 170 29.08 -34.44 16.65
CA PRO A 170 28.67 -34.79 17.99
C PRO A 170 29.94 -35.04 18.81
N THR A 171 30.17 -34.22 19.82
CA THR A 171 31.25 -34.41 20.78
C THR A 171 30.96 -35.70 21.52
N SER A 172 31.64 -36.78 21.15
CA SER A 172 31.56 -38.05 21.87
C SER A 172 32.10 -37.86 23.29
N ALA A 173 31.32 -38.34 24.25
CA ALA A 173 31.57 -38.27 25.67
C ALA A 173 32.92 -38.89 26.06
N LEU A 174 33.73 -38.14 26.82
CA LEU A 174 34.78 -38.71 27.66
C LEU A 174 34.15 -39.06 29.01
N THR A 175 33.93 -40.36 29.24
CA THR A 175 33.62 -40.91 30.56
C THR A 175 34.81 -40.70 31.52
N PRO A 176 34.60 -40.32 32.79
CA PRO A 176 35.68 -40.21 33.75
C PRO A 176 36.17 -41.59 34.22
N PRO A 177 37.48 -41.79 34.46
CA PRO A 177 37.97 -43.04 35.00
C PRO A 177 37.57 -43.19 36.48
N TYR A 178 37.03 -44.36 36.77
CA TYR A 178 36.77 -44.95 38.08
C TYR A 178 38.02 -44.85 38.99
N MET A 179 37.90 -44.20 40.15
CA MET A 179 38.83 -44.40 41.26
C MET A 179 38.35 -45.55 42.14
N GLN A 180 39.33 -46.36 42.57
CA GLN A 180 39.22 -47.51 43.48
C GLN A 180 38.58 -47.16 44.82
#